data_AF-A0A1M3N9B4-F1
#
_entry.id   AF-A0A1M3N9B4-F1
#
_cell.length_a   1.000
_cell.length_b   1.000
_cell.length_c   1.000
_cell.angle_alpha   90.00
_cell.angle_beta   90.00
_cell.angle_gamma   90.00
#
_symmetry.space_group_name_H-M   'P 1'
#
loop_
_entity.id
_entity.type
_entity.pdbx_description
1 polymer ?
#
loop_
_entity_poly.entity_id
_entity_poly.type
_entity_poly.pdbx_seq_one_letter_code
_entity_poly.pdbx_strand_id
1 'polypeptide(L)'
;MSFAKKHIEQGDYEEAIAAATEEIDGGNTGPEPLFDRGTAYELSEQYVEAVVDFELAIEKNRAEKELDPFVLDDAYFSATLAAARAESKADLMKAVARLDRYRELCPEGAHVAESREWQKRLRGELPSLLDKTKDVDAV
;
A
#
# COMPACT_ATOMS: atom_id res chain seq x y z
N MET A 1 13.50 14.53 -8.53
CA MET A 1 13.56 14.30 -7.07
C MET A 1 12.75 15.42 -6.45
N SER A 2 11.52 15.11 -6.03
CA SER A 2 10.65 16.00 -5.26
C SER A 2 11.26 16.28 -3.88
N PHE A 3 10.76 17.30 -3.17
CA PHE A 3 11.15 17.52 -1.78
C PHE A 3 10.68 16.36 -0.89
N ALA A 4 9.48 15.85 -1.16
CA ALA A 4 8.92 14.70 -0.45
C ALA A 4 9.83 13.48 -0.54
N LYS A 5 10.25 13.10 -1.76
CA LYS A 5 11.16 11.97 -1.97
C LYS A 5 12.49 12.13 -1.24
N LYS A 6 13.06 13.34 -1.22
CA LYS A 6 14.28 13.61 -0.47
C LYS A 6 14.08 13.36 1.03
N HIS A 7 12.98 13.83 1.60
CA HIS A 7 12.66 13.61 3.01
C HIS A 7 12.42 12.12 3.32
N ILE A 8 11.79 11.38 2.41
CA ILE A 8 11.65 9.91 2.51
C ILE A 8 13.02 9.23 2.60
N GLU A 9 13.96 9.59 1.71
CA GLU A 9 15.33 9.04 1.71
C GLU A 9 16.10 9.38 3.00
N GLN A 10 15.71 10.43 3.70
CA GLN A 10 16.29 10.86 4.98
C GLN A 10 15.61 10.21 6.21
N GLY A 11 14.45 9.58 6.03
CA GLY A 11 13.64 9.04 7.12
C GLY A 11 12.73 10.09 7.78
N ASP A 12 12.64 11.30 7.22
CA ASP A 12 11.88 12.43 7.75
C ASP A 12 10.44 12.36 7.21
N TYR A 13 9.66 11.38 7.67
CA TYR A 13 8.38 11.05 7.04
C TYR A 13 7.29 12.14 7.20
N GLU A 14 7.26 12.86 8.32
CA GLU A 14 6.32 13.97 8.52
C GLU A 14 6.62 15.14 7.58
N GLU A 15 7.91 15.47 7.41
CA GLU A 15 8.37 16.46 6.44
C GLU A 15 8.09 16.03 5.01
N ALA A 16 8.21 14.74 4.69
CA ALA A 16 7.83 14.20 3.40
C ALA A 16 6.33 14.35 3.12
N ILE A 17 5.49 14.06 4.12
CA ILE A 17 4.03 14.23 4.04
C ILE A 17 3.67 15.69 3.82
N ALA A 18 4.30 16.60 4.56
CA ALA A 18 4.08 18.03 4.41
C ALA A 18 4.48 18.52 3.02
N ALA A 19 5.68 18.17 2.55
CA ALA A 19 6.17 18.55 1.23
C ALA A 19 5.28 18.05 0.10
N ALA A 20 4.87 16.77 0.12
CA ALA A 20 3.98 16.23 -0.89
C ALA A 20 2.59 16.88 -0.84
N THR A 21 2.09 17.22 0.35
CA THR A 21 0.82 17.94 0.51
C THR A 21 0.90 19.35 -0.07
N GLU A 22 2.00 20.07 0.15
CA GLU A 22 2.23 21.37 -0.48
C GLU A 22 2.26 21.28 -2.01
N GLU A 23 2.82 20.22 -2.59
CA GLU A 23 2.79 20.00 -4.04
C GLU A 23 1.37 19.80 -4.57
N ILE A 24 0.56 18.98 -3.88
CA ILE A 24 -0.84 18.73 -4.21
C ILE A 24 -1.67 20.02 -4.10
N ASP A 25 -1.55 20.74 -2.98
CA ASP A 25 -2.26 21.99 -2.72
C ASP A 25 -1.81 23.12 -3.66
N GLY A 26 -0.55 23.08 -4.10
CA GLY A 26 0.01 23.93 -5.14
C GLY A 26 -0.52 23.65 -6.55
N GLY A 27 -1.37 22.63 -6.71
CA GLY A 27 -2.05 22.29 -7.95
C GLY A 27 -1.38 21.20 -8.77
N ASN A 28 -0.42 20.46 -8.21
CA ASN A 28 0.10 19.28 -8.88
C ASN A 28 -0.98 18.19 -8.91
N THR A 29 -1.49 17.89 -10.10
CA THR A 29 -2.54 16.89 -10.33
C THR A 29 -2.00 15.53 -10.75
N GLY A 30 -0.68 15.38 -10.86
CA GLY A 30 -0.01 14.15 -11.24
C GLY A 30 -0.03 13.09 -10.14
N PRO A 31 0.30 11.83 -10.48
CA PRO A 31 0.40 10.74 -9.52
C PRO A 31 1.62 10.81 -8.59
N GLU A 32 2.71 11.51 -8.95
CA GLU A 32 3.97 11.52 -8.17
C GLU A 32 3.81 12.03 -6.72
N PRO A 33 3.17 13.19 -6.43
CA PRO A 33 3.02 13.65 -5.06
C PRO A 33 2.16 12.74 -4.19
N LEU A 34 1.12 12.14 -4.79
CA LEU A 34 0.27 11.16 -4.11
C LEU A 34 1.07 9.89 -3.77
N PHE A 35 1.88 9.42 -4.71
CA PHE A 35 2.75 8.27 -4.50
C PHE A 35 3.80 8.53 -3.41
N ASP A 36 4.46 9.69 -3.44
CA ASP A 36 5.44 10.08 -2.43
C ASP A 36 4.79 10.21 -1.04
N ARG A 37 3.62 10.86 -0.94
CA ARG A 37 2.89 10.97 0.33
C ARG A 37 2.42 9.62 0.86
N GLY A 38 1.88 8.77 -0.03
CA GLY A 38 1.51 7.40 0.31
C GLY A 38 2.69 6.57 0.82
N THR A 39 3.86 6.73 0.20
CA THR A 39 5.11 6.08 0.65
C THR A 39 5.54 6.56 2.04
N ALA A 40 5.48 7.86 2.29
CA ALA A 40 5.79 8.42 3.61
C ALA A 40 4.81 7.95 4.69
N TYR A 41 3.52 7.83 4.36
CA TYR A 41 2.52 7.23 5.25
C TYR A 41 2.81 5.74 5.52
N GLU A 42 3.15 4.95 4.50
CA GLU A 42 3.48 3.54 4.68
C GLU A 42 4.69 3.35 5.59
N LEU A 43 5.76 4.13 5.37
CA LEU A 43 6.99 4.07 6.14
C LEU A 43 6.83 4.57 7.59
N SER A 44 5.82 5.41 7.86
CA SER A 44 5.41 5.83 9.20
C SER A 44 4.29 4.95 9.80
N GLU A 45 4.02 3.79 9.21
CA GLU A 45 3.01 2.81 9.63
C GLU A 45 1.56 3.31 9.60
N GLN A 46 1.30 4.42 8.92
CA GLN A 46 -0.02 5.00 8.65
C GLN A 46 -0.65 4.34 7.41
N TYR A 47 -0.89 3.04 7.50
CA TYR A 47 -1.24 2.23 6.32
C TYR A 47 -2.59 2.59 5.69
N VAL A 48 -3.55 3.10 6.47
CA VAL A 48 -4.88 3.44 5.93
C VAL A 48 -4.80 4.65 5.01
N GLU A 49 -4.05 5.66 5.43
CA GLU A 49 -3.73 6.87 4.69
C GLU A 49 -2.91 6.53 3.44
N ALA A 50 -1.90 5.66 3.57
CA ALA A 50 -1.11 5.18 2.44
C ALA A 50 -1.96 4.50 1.36
N VAL A 51 -2.89 3.62 1.74
CA VAL A 51 -3.83 2.97 0.80
C VAL A 51 -4.63 4.02 0.01
N VAL A 52 -5.16 5.04 0.68
CA VAL A 52 -5.97 6.09 0.03
C VAL A 52 -5.14 6.83 -1.02
N ASP A 53 -3.93 7.24 -0.67
CA ASP A 53 -3.06 7.98 -1.58
C ASP A 53 -2.60 7.12 -2.77
N PHE A 54 -2.29 5.83 -2.54
CA PHE A 54 -1.96 4.93 -3.64
C PHE A 54 -3.13 4.65 -4.57
N GLU A 55 -4.37 4.53 -4.07
CA GLU A 55 -5.56 4.42 -4.93
C GLU A 55 -5.71 5.64 -5.83
N LEU A 56 -5.57 6.85 -5.27
CA LEU A 56 -5.63 8.09 -6.03
C LEU A 56 -4.48 8.19 -7.04
N ALA A 57 -3.26 7.80 -6.65
CA ALA A 57 -2.10 7.79 -7.55
C ALA A 57 -2.32 6.85 -8.74
N ILE A 58 -2.87 5.65 -8.52
CA ILE A 58 -3.24 4.71 -9.59
C ILE A 58 -4.28 5.34 -10.53
N GLU A 59 -5.31 5.97 -9.99
CA GLU A 59 -6.35 6.62 -10.80
C GLU A 59 -5.78 7.75 -11.68
N LYS A 60 -4.91 8.60 -11.12
CA LYS A 60 -4.23 9.68 -11.86
C LYS A 60 -3.28 9.12 -12.92
N ASN A 61 -2.50 8.09 -12.58
CA ASN A 61 -1.52 7.53 -13.49
C ASN A 61 -2.13 6.85 -14.72
N ARG A 62 -3.40 6.42 -14.67
CA ARG A 62 -4.10 5.92 -15.86
C ARG A 62 -4.23 6.97 -16.97
N ALA A 63 -4.34 8.24 -16.59
CA ALA A 63 -4.40 9.37 -17.53
C ALA A 63 -2.98 9.83 -17.91
N GLU A 64 -2.14 10.11 -16.91
CA GLU A 64 -0.85 10.79 -17.11
C GLU A 64 0.29 9.85 -17.53
N LYS A 65 0.30 8.61 -17.01
CA LYS A 65 1.33 7.57 -17.26
C LYS A 65 2.76 8.02 -16.90
N GLU A 66 2.90 8.76 -15.80
CA GLU A 66 4.17 9.27 -15.28
C GLU A 66 4.95 8.22 -14.49
N LEU A 67 4.24 7.35 -13.76
CA LEU A 67 4.83 6.30 -12.94
C LEU A 67 4.69 4.94 -13.60
N ASP A 68 5.64 4.04 -13.33
CA ASP A 68 5.52 2.63 -13.72
C ASP A 68 4.32 2.01 -12.99
N PRO A 69 3.31 1.48 -13.72
CA PRO A 69 2.17 0.80 -13.11
C PRO A 69 2.57 -0.34 -12.17
N PHE A 70 3.70 -1.01 -12.42
CA PHE A 70 4.20 -2.06 -11.53
C PHE A 70 4.61 -1.52 -10.16
N VAL A 71 5.25 -0.35 -10.11
CA VAL A 71 5.64 0.29 -8.85
C VAL A 71 4.43 0.69 -8.03
N LEU A 72 3.39 1.22 -8.68
CA LEU A 72 2.12 1.56 -8.04
C LEU A 72 1.38 0.32 -7.53
N ASP A 73 1.35 -0.76 -8.32
CA ASP A 73 0.73 -2.02 -7.94
C ASP A 73 1.39 -2.63 -6.70
N ASP A 74 2.73 -2.65 -6.66
CA ASP A 74 3.51 -3.20 -5.55
C ASP A 74 3.30 -2.41 -4.25
N ALA A 75 3.43 -1.07 -4.32
CA ALA A 75 3.22 -0.20 -3.17
C ALA A 75 1.77 -0.27 -2.65
N TYR A 76 0.80 -0.23 -3.55
CA TYR A 76 -0.61 -0.35 -3.19
C TYR A 76 -0.93 -1.69 -2.53
N PHE A 77 -0.40 -2.80 -3.08
CA PHE A 77 -0.58 -4.12 -2.48
C PHE A 77 0.04 -4.21 -1.08
N SER A 78 1.28 -3.73 -0.92
CA SER A 78 2.01 -3.74 0.35
C SER A 78 1.23 -3.00 1.45
N ALA A 79 0.86 -1.74 1.20
CA ALA A 79 0.08 -0.94 2.14
C ALA A 79 -1.30 -1.55 2.41
N THR A 80 -1.96 -2.06 1.38
CA THR A 80 -3.28 -2.72 1.52
C THR A 80 -3.20 -3.94 2.42
N LEU A 81 -2.16 -4.77 2.24
CA LEU A 81 -1.94 -5.95 3.06
C LEU A 81 -1.62 -5.56 4.52
N ALA A 82 -0.78 -4.55 4.72
CA ALA A 82 -0.45 -4.06 6.06
C ALA A 82 -1.69 -3.53 6.78
N ALA A 83 -2.49 -2.68 6.13
CA ALA A 83 -3.75 -2.17 6.65
C ALA A 83 -4.75 -3.31 6.95
N ALA A 84 -4.92 -4.27 6.04
CA ALA A 84 -5.80 -5.41 6.25
C ALA A 84 -5.37 -6.26 7.45
N ARG A 85 -4.07 -6.52 7.61
CA ARG A 85 -3.56 -7.27 8.77
C ARG A 85 -3.77 -6.52 10.08
N ALA A 86 -3.52 -5.21 10.11
CA ALA A 86 -3.74 -4.38 11.28
C ALA A 86 -5.23 -4.37 11.71
N GLU A 87 -6.14 -4.28 10.74
CA GLU A 87 -7.58 -4.22 11.01
C GLU A 87 -8.21 -5.59 11.27
N SER A 88 -7.63 -6.68 10.76
CA SER A 88 -8.24 -8.02 10.78
C SER A 88 -8.69 -8.52 12.15
N LYS A 89 -8.01 -8.10 13.23
CA LYS A 89 -8.37 -8.48 14.60
C LYS A 89 -9.63 -7.78 15.11
N ALA A 90 -9.86 -6.56 14.66
CA ALA A 90 -11.00 -5.73 15.05
C ALA A 90 -12.18 -5.91 14.09
N ASP A 91 -11.90 -5.95 12.80
CA ASP A 91 -12.89 -6.07 11.73
C ASP A 91 -12.34 -6.89 10.55
N LEU A 92 -12.61 -8.19 10.58
CA LEU A 92 -12.22 -9.11 9.53
C LEU A 92 -12.91 -8.79 8.19
N MET A 93 -14.16 -8.31 8.21
CA MET A 93 -14.89 -8.01 6.97
C MET A 93 -14.24 -6.83 6.25
N LYS A 94 -13.87 -5.78 7.01
CA LYS A 94 -13.14 -4.63 6.48
C LYS A 94 -11.78 -5.04 5.90
N ALA A 95 -11.02 -5.86 6.63
CA ALA A 95 -9.71 -6.34 6.17
C ALA A 95 -9.81 -7.14 4.86
N VAL A 96 -10.81 -8.03 4.75
CA VAL A 96 -11.08 -8.79 3.53
C VAL A 96 -11.48 -7.86 2.38
N ALA A 97 -12.35 -6.90 2.64
CA ALA A 97 -12.85 -5.95 1.64
C ALA A 97 -11.72 -5.09 1.05
N ARG A 98 -10.68 -4.75 1.82
CA ARG A 98 -9.49 -4.05 1.28
C ARG A 98 -8.78 -4.87 0.20
N LEU A 99 -8.59 -6.17 0.43
CA LEU A 99 -7.98 -7.07 -0.56
C LEU A 99 -8.89 -7.33 -1.77
N ASP A 100 -10.22 -7.22 -1.60
CA ASP A 100 -11.15 -7.21 -2.73
C ASP A 100 -10.97 -5.93 -3.55
N ARG A 101 -10.93 -4.78 -2.89
CA ARG A 101 -10.72 -3.46 -3.51
C ARG A 101 -9.42 -3.40 -4.31
N TYR A 102 -8.33 -3.97 -3.77
CA TYR A 102 -7.06 -4.08 -4.48
C TYR A 102 -7.24 -4.73 -5.86
N ARG A 103 -7.96 -5.85 -5.93
CA ARG A 103 -8.19 -6.59 -7.19
C ARG A 103 -9.20 -5.91 -8.11
N GLU A 104 -10.09 -5.07 -7.59
CA GLU A 104 -10.97 -4.25 -8.42
C GLU A 104 -10.19 -3.15 -9.13
N LEU A 105 -9.25 -2.52 -8.43
CA LEU A 105 -8.43 -1.44 -8.98
C LEU A 105 -7.29 -1.96 -9.86
N CYS A 106 -6.69 -3.09 -9.48
CA CYS A 106 -5.60 -3.76 -10.19
C CYS A 106 -6.00 -5.20 -10.57
N PRO A 107 -6.93 -5.41 -11.51
CA PRO A 107 -7.39 -6.75 -11.88
C PRO A 107 -6.33 -7.60 -12.58
N GLU A 108 -5.33 -6.95 -13.19
CA GLU A 108 -4.17 -7.56 -13.83
C GLU A 108 -2.87 -7.29 -13.04
N GLY A 109 -2.99 -6.85 -11.78
CA GLY A 109 -1.85 -6.60 -10.90
C GLY A 109 -1.02 -7.86 -10.62
N ALA A 110 0.26 -7.68 -10.31
CA ALA A 110 1.18 -8.77 -10.03
C ALA A 110 0.76 -9.58 -8.80
N HIS A 111 0.07 -8.96 -7.84
CA HIS A 111 -0.26 -9.54 -6.54
C HIS A 111 -1.71 -10.04 -6.41
N VAL A 112 -2.41 -10.25 -7.54
CA VAL A 112 -3.80 -10.73 -7.53
C VAL A 112 -3.91 -12.12 -6.90
N ALA A 113 -2.96 -13.02 -7.15
CA ALA A 113 -2.96 -14.35 -6.56
C ALA A 113 -2.69 -14.28 -5.05
N GLU A 114 -1.67 -13.51 -4.66
CA GLU A 114 -1.22 -13.27 -3.30
C GLU A 114 -2.35 -12.67 -2.45
N SER A 115 -3.06 -11.68 -2.98
CA SER A 115 -4.21 -11.07 -2.28
C SER A 115 -5.30 -12.09 -1.95
N ARG A 116 -5.54 -13.09 -2.80
CA ARG A 116 -6.53 -14.16 -2.55
C ARG A 116 -6.04 -15.12 -1.48
N GLU A 117 -4.76 -15.48 -1.51
CA GLU A 117 -4.17 -16.31 -0.46
C GLU A 117 -4.22 -15.60 0.90
N TRP A 118 -3.90 -14.31 0.94
CA TRP A 118 -3.96 -13.53 2.17
C TRP A 118 -5.36 -13.45 2.74
N GLN A 119 -6.40 -13.27 1.91
CA GLN A 119 -7.79 -13.36 2.42
C GLN A 119 -8.09 -14.70 3.07
N LYS A 120 -7.66 -15.82 2.47
CA LYS A 120 -7.82 -17.15 3.08
C LYS A 120 -7.08 -17.24 4.42
N ARG A 121 -5.86 -16.70 4.50
CA ARG A 121 -5.08 -16.63 5.76
C ARG A 121 -5.80 -15.78 6.81
N LEU A 122 -6.33 -14.61 6.45
CA LEU A 122 -7.08 -13.75 7.36
C LEU A 122 -8.35 -14.42 7.90
N ARG A 123 -9.00 -15.28 7.09
CA ARG A 123 -10.17 -16.08 7.50
C ARG A 123 -9.79 -17.36 8.28
N GLY A 124 -8.51 -17.67 8.42
CA GLY A 124 -8.04 -18.91 9.05
C GLY A 124 -8.18 -20.17 8.18
N GLU A 125 -8.44 -20.02 6.87
CA GLU A 125 -8.56 -21.11 5.91
C GLU A 125 -7.18 -21.63 5.43
N LEU A 126 -6.13 -20.85 5.65
CA LEU A 126 -4.74 -21.21 5.38
C LEU A 126 -3.87 -20.96 6.62
N PRO A 127 -2.82 -21.77 6.84
CA PRO A 127 -1.90 -21.55 7.95
C PRO A 127 -1.21 -20.20 7.83
N SER A 128 -0.89 -19.61 8.99
CA SER A 128 -0.06 -18.41 9.02
C SER A 128 1.31 -18.73 8.45
N LEU A 129 1.92 -17.78 7.73
CA LEU A 129 3.29 -17.95 7.25
C LEU A 129 4.29 -18.09 8.41
N LEU A 130 3.94 -17.60 9.60
CA LEU A 130 4.73 -17.74 10.84
C LEU A 130 4.64 -19.14 11.46
N ASP A 131 3.64 -19.95 11.10
CA ASP A 131 3.52 -21.31 11.62
C ASP A 131 4.53 -22.25 10.95
N LYS A 132 4.85 -22.02 9.66
CA LYS A 132 5.85 -22.80 8.91
C LYS A 132 7.27 -22.67 9.44
N THR A 133 7.60 -21.56 10.11
CA THR A 133 8.93 -21.33 10.68
C THR A 133 9.18 -22.06 12.00
N LYS A 134 8.14 -22.60 12.65
CA LYS A 134 8.30 -23.34 13.92
C LYS A 134 8.72 -24.80 13.72
N ASP A 135 8.44 -25.39 12.56
CA ASP A 135 8.71 -26.80 12.28
C ASP A 135 10.13 -27.08 11.75
N VAL A 136 10.94 -26.04 11.47
CA VAL A 136 12.30 -26.21 10.92
C VAL A 136 13.41 -26.33 11.97
N ASP A 137 13.12 -26.06 13.24
CA ASP A 137 14.09 -26.17 14.36
C ASP A 137 13.97 -27.49 15.15
N ALA A 138 13.25 -28.48 14.62
CA ALA A 138 13.11 -29.82 15.22
C ALA A 138 13.84 -30.89 14.38
N VAL A 139 15.18 -30.81 14.32
CA VAL A 139 16.06 -31.91 13.87
C VAL A 139 17.23 -32.05 14.83
#